data_AF-A0A410DTV2-F1
#
_entry.id   AF-A0A410DTV2-F1
#
_cell.length_a   1.000
_cell.length_b   1.000
_cell.length_c   1.000
_cell.angle_alpha   90.00
_cell.angle_beta   90.00
_cell.angle_gamma   90.00
#
_symmetry.space_group_name_H-M   'P 1'
#
loop_
_entity.id
_entity.type
_entity.pdbx_description
1 polymer ?
#
loop_
_entity_poly.entity_id
_entity_poly.type
_entity_poly.pdbx_seq_one_letter_code
_entity_poly.pdbx_strand_id
1 'polypeptide(L)'
;MSGINIITTENKRLYPADIYDDVRKIPIIDIDSIYDILYKQRSILVVSNQYDQYGNELKAFNGYLKKEDIKALYYIKDEEDSSNLSEVMTLSEAAKKWGFSDGSTIRKAIERGKFETYEIKQAGDIWITTYSAMERVFGKIKNEEKEFIIYDDFEGYLYNLCLKDFQKSYLKIDNYEVNDKLYEYIKNILKEALDSIKEGKKVIFKVKRNNKTKQIINTEKELLVYIKLLCRRRLMTEKRNERLIKELFS
;
A
#
# COMPACT_ATOMS: atom_id res chain seq x y z
N MET A 1 -2.84 1.61 5.59
CA MET A 1 -2.75 3.04 5.94
C MET A 1 -3.07 3.12 7.40
N SER A 2 -2.21 3.74 8.22
CA SER A 2 -2.60 4.07 9.58
C SER A 2 -3.40 5.38 9.59
N GLY A 3 -4.38 5.48 10.48
CA GLY A 3 -5.23 6.65 10.54
C GLY A 3 -6.36 6.50 11.53
N ILE A 4 -6.92 7.63 11.94
CA ILE A 4 -8.04 7.66 12.87
C ILE A 4 -9.29 7.22 12.12
N ASN A 5 -10.05 6.34 12.75
CA ASN A 5 -11.33 5.84 12.28
C ASN A 5 -12.42 6.29 13.24
N ILE A 6 -13.48 6.87 12.69
CA ILE A 6 -14.66 7.29 13.45
C ILE A 6 -15.87 6.49 12.98
N ILE A 7 -16.56 5.85 13.92
CA ILE A 7 -17.89 5.30 13.70
C ILE A 7 -18.89 6.29 14.29
N THR A 8 -19.77 6.82 13.46
CA THR A 8 -20.83 7.72 13.93
C THR A 8 -21.97 6.92 14.56
N THR A 9 -22.83 7.58 15.33
CA THR A 9 -24.06 6.98 15.89
C THR A 9 -25.03 6.48 14.81
N GLU A 10 -24.95 7.05 13.60
CA GLU A 10 -25.67 6.58 12.41
C GLU A 10 -25.02 5.37 11.72
N ASN A 11 -24.02 4.72 12.35
CA ASN A 11 -23.24 3.61 11.79
C ASN A 11 -22.54 3.94 10.45
N LYS A 12 -22.15 5.20 10.24
CA LYS A 12 -21.27 5.58 9.13
C LYS A 12 -19.82 5.51 9.58
N ARG A 13 -18.95 5.03 8.69
CA ARG A 13 -17.51 4.97 8.94
C ARG A 13 -16.80 6.12 8.25
N LEU A 14 -16.05 6.92 8.99
CA LEU A 14 -15.18 7.98 8.48
C LEU A 14 -13.75 7.49 8.55
N TYR A 15 -13.15 7.23 7.38
CA TYR A 15 -11.78 6.72 7.32
C TYR A 15 -11.08 6.99 5.97
N PRO A 16 -9.80 7.41 5.96
CA PRO A 16 -9.08 7.98 7.10
C PRO A 16 -9.71 9.32 7.50
N ALA A 17 -9.81 9.59 8.80
CA ALA A 17 -10.36 10.85 9.31
C ALA A 17 -9.25 11.85 9.64
N ASP A 18 -9.25 12.99 8.96
CA ASP A 18 -8.44 14.15 9.31
C ASP A 18 -9.25 15.04 10.25
N ILE A 19 -8.72 15.27 11.45
CA ILE A 19 -9.44 15.91 12.55
C ILE A 19 -8.76 17.23 12.90
N TYR A 20 -9.53 18.28 13.12
CA TYR A 20 -9.03 19.63 13.43
C TYR A 20 -9.76 20.22 14.63
N ASP A 21 -9.03 21.00 15.45
CA ASP A 21 -9.62 21.85 16.48
C ASP A 21 -10.54 22.89 15.82
N ASP A 22 -11.78 22.99 16.29
CA ASP A 22 -12.79 23.90 15.74
C ASP A 22 -12.38 25.38 15.80
N VAL A 23 -11.59 25.80 16.80
CA VAL A 23 -11.14 27.18 17.04
C VAL A 23 -9.82 27.48 16.34
N ARG A 24 -8.84 26.59 16.44
CA ARG A 24 -7.48 26.87 15.94
C ARG A 24 -7.23 26.33 14.52
N LYS A 25 -8.11 25.46 14.01
CA LYS A 25 -7.94 24.75 12.73
C LYS A 25 -6.60 24.02 12.62
N ILE A 26 -6.05 23.63 13.76
CA ILE A 26 -4.80 22.85 13.83
C ILE A 26 -5.19 21.37 13.71
N PRO A 27 -4.48 20.59 12.88
CA PRO A 27 -4.72 19.15 12.79
C PRO A 27 -4.38 18.47 14.11
N ILE A 28 -5.25 17.56 14.54
CA ILE A 28 -5.11 16.75 15.74
C ILE A 28 -4.86 15.31 15.30
N ILE A 29 -3.74 14.76 15.71
CA ILE A 29 -3.22 13.47 15.24
C ILE A 29 -3.30 12.38 16.31
N ASP A 30 -3.42 12.75 17.57
CA ASP A 30 -3.50 11.85 18.71
C ASP A 30 -4.95 11.74 19.23
N ILE A 31 -5.32 10.52 19.62
CA ILE A 31 -6.68 10.22 20.07
C ILE A 31 -6.98 10.85 21.42
N ASP A 32 -5.99 10.97 22.30
CA ASP A 32 -6.18 11.52 23.63
C ASP A 32 -6.56 13.01 23.57
N SER A 33 -5.91 13.81 22.71
CA SER A 33 -6.29 15.21 22.47
C SER A 33 -7.68 15.36 21.85
N ILE A 34 -8.09 14.41 20.99
CA ILE A 34 -9.45 14.40 20.44
C ILE A 34 -10.47 14.16 21.56
N TYR A 35 -10.21 13.18 22.42
CA TYR A 35 -11.04 12.94 23.59
C TYR A 35 -11.09 14.17 24.50
N ASP A 36 -9.96 14.79 24.82
CA ASP A 36 -9.91 15.99 25.67
C ASP A 36 -10.80 17.12 25.15
N ILE A 37 -10.86 17.32 23.83
CA ILE A 37 -11.74 18.33 23.21
C ILE A 37 -13.21 17.91 23.33
N LEU A 38 -13.52 16.66 22.99
CA LEU A 38 -14.89 16.13 23.04
C LEU A 38 -15.45 16.11 24.47
N TYR A 39 -14.63 15.77 25.48
CA TYR A 39 -15.03 15.79 26.90
C TYR A 39 -15.19 17.19 27.47
N LYS A 40 -14.55 18.21 26.88
CA LYS A 40 -14.79 19.63 27.16
C LYS A 40 -16.05 20.19 26.47
N GLN A 41 -16.90 19.31 25.91
CA GLN A 41 -18.13 19.66 25.17
C GLN A 41 -17.89 20.53 23.93
N ARG A 42 -16.69 20.48 23.35
CA ARG A 42 -16.34 21.19 22.11
C ARG A 42 -16.52 20.27 20.91
N SER A 43 -16.62 20.89 19.73
CA SER A 43 -16.74 20.14 18.48
C SER A 43 -15.37 19.93 17.83
N ILE A 44 -15.26 18.88 17.02
CA ILE A 44 -14.11 18.65 16.15
C ILE A 44 -14.55 18.80 14.71
N LEU A 45 -13.71 19.41 13.86
CA LEU A 45 -13.93 19.42 12.42
C LEU A 45 -13.31 18.15 11.83
N VAL A 46 -14.09 17.39 11.07
CA VAL A 46 -13.64 16.14 10.46
C VAL A 46 -13.78 16.22 8.95
N VAL A 47 -12.70 15.89 8.25
CA VAL A 47 -12.66 15.70 6.79
C VAL A 47 -12.28 14.25 6.54
N SER A 48 -13.11 13.51 5.81
CA SER A 48 -12.90 12.07 5.63
C SER A 48 -13.67 11.49 4.45
N ASN A 49 -13.17 10.39 3.89
CA ASN A 49 -14.02 9.52 3.08
C ASN A 49 -15.05 8.85 3.99
N GLN A 50 -16.27 8.77 3.52
CA GLN A 50 -17.39 8.22 4.27
C GLN A 50 -17.81 6.88 3.67
N TYR A 51 -18.12 5.91 4.52
CA TYR A 51 -18.66 4.62 4.11
C TYR A 51 -19.93 4.30 4.90
N ASP A 52 -20.85 3.56 4.28
CA ASP A 52 -21.96 2.94 4.99
C ASP A 52 -21.48 1.75 5.85
N GLN A 53 -22.41 1.16 6.61
CA GLN A 53 -22.13 0.00 7.45
C GLN A 53 -21.72 -1.26 6.67
N TYR A 54 -21.95 -1.30 5.34
CA TYR A 54 -21.59 -2.41 4.46
C TYR A 54 -20.26 -2.17 3.74
N GLY A 55 -19.64 -1.00 3.92
CA GLY A 55 -18.35 -0.64 3.33
C GLY A 55 -18.45 0.02 1.95
N ASN A 56 -19.65 0.38 1.48
CA ASN A 56 -19.82 1.14 0.24
C ASN A 56 -19.42 2.60 0.48
N GLU A 57 -18.68 3.17 -0.47
CA GLU A 57 -18.26 4.57 -0.41
C GLU A 57 -19.45 5.51 -0.63
N LEU A 58 -19.59 6.47 0.28
CA LEU A 58 -20.57 7.55 0.25
C LEU A 58 -19.87 8.86 -0.13
N LYS A 59 -20.64 9.95 -0.19
CA LYS A 59 -20.07 11.30 -0.37
C LYS A 59 -19.11 11.61 0.80
N ALA A 60 -17.94 12.16 0.49
CA ALA A 60 -16.97 12.57 1.49
C ALA A 60 -17.61 13.45 2.57
N PHE A 61 -17.24 13.17 3.82
CA PHE A 61 -17.68 13.91 4.98
C PHE A 61 -16.77 15.11 5.20
N ASN A 62 -17.39 16.28 5.37
CA ASN A 62 -16.73 17.50 5.79
C ASN A 62 -17.69 18.24 6.72
N GLY A 63 -17.49 18.09 8.02
CA GLY A 63 -18.45 18.58 9.00
C GLY A 63 -17.92 18.52 10.43
N TYR A 64 -18.69 19.11 11.33
CA TYR A 64 -18.38 19.10 12.75
C TYR A 64 -19.02 17.89 13.43
N LEU A 65 -18.28 17.23 14.31
CA LEU A 65 -18.79 16.18 15.18
C LEU A 65 -18.63 16.59 16.64
N LYS A 66 -19.65 16.29 17.44
CA LYS A 66 -19.59 16.32 18.90
C LYS A 66 -19.45 14.91 19.45
N LYS A 67 -19.26 14.82 20.77
CA LYS A 67 -19.15 13.54 21.46
C LYS A 67 -20.39 12.66 21.23
N GLU A 68 -21.56 13.27 21.19
CA GLU A 68 -22.84 12.56 21.00
C GLU A 68 -22.99 11.96 19.59
N ASP A 69 -22.25 12.46 18.60
CA ASP A 69 -22.29 11.97 17.22
C ASP A 69 -21.37 10.76 16.99
N ILE A 70 -20.49 10.46 17.96
CA ILE A 70 -19.42 9.48 17.84
C ILE A 70 -19.76 8.25 18.69
N LYS A 71 -19.95 7.12 18.01
CA LYS A 71 -20.15 5.81 18.63
C LYS A 71 -18.83 5.17 19.02
N ALA A 72 -17.81 5.31 18.18
CA ALA A 72 -16.46 4.82 18.46
C ALA A 72 -15.41 5.67 17.73
N LEU A 73 -14.26 5.84 18.38
CA LEU A 73 -13.07 6.50 17.85
C LEU A 73 -11.86 5.62 18.16
N TYR A 74 -11.12 5.20 17.14
CA TYR A 74 -9.95 4.36 17.33
C TYR A 74 -8.91 4.60 16.25
N TYR A 75 -7.65 4.34 16.61
CA TYR A 75 -6.53 4.47 15.69
C TYR A 75 -6.36 3.12 15.02
N ILE A 76 -6.48 3.09 13.70
CA ILE A 76 -6.01 1.94 12.94
C ILE A 76 -4.51 2.16 12.79
N LYS A 77 -3.72 1.41 13.54
CA LYS A 77 -2.29 1.26 13.26
C LYS A 77 -2.21 0.19 12.18
N ASP A 78 -1.50 0.46 11.08
CA ASP A 78 -0.92 -0.65 10.33
C ASP A 78 0.13 -1.24 11.29
N GLU A 79 -0.27 -2.20 12.12
CA GLU A 79 0.70 -3.13 12.66
C GLU A 79 1.17 -3.95 11.47
N GLU A 80 2.45 -3.79 11.15
CA GLU A 80 3.23 -4.83 10.47
C GLU A 80 3.26 -6.05 11.40
N ASP A 81 2.12 -6.74 11.55
CA ASP A 81 2.07 -8.13 11.96
C ASP A 81 0.78 -8.82 11.49
N SER A 82 0.93 -9.55 10.38
CA SER A 82 0.45 -10.91 10.17
C SER A 82 -1.02 -11.26 10.51
N SER A 83 -1.98 -10.68 9.78
CA SER A 83 -3.12 -11.47 9.27
C SER A 83 -3.70 -10.85 8.01
N ASN A 84 -2.87 -10.75 6.98
CA ASN A 84 -3.38 -10.59 5.63
C ASN A 84 -4.24 -11.82 5.30
N LEU A 85 -5.57 -11.66 5.35
CA LEU A 85 -6.49 -12.57 4.66
C LEU A 85 -6.20 -12.65 3.14
N SER A 86 -5.34 -11.76 2.62
CA SER A 86 -4.78 -11.81 1.27
C SER A 86 -3.59 -12.77 1.08
N GLU A 87 -3.03 -13.31 2.18
CA GLU A 87 -1.93 -14.29 2.16
C GLU A 87 -2.41 -15.73 2.31
N VAL A 88 -3.61 -15.95 2.84
CA VAL A 88 -4.24 -17.27 2.93
C VAL A 88 -5.00 -17.60 1.66
N MET A 89 -4.89 -18.84 1.21
CA MET A 89 -5.57 -19.36 0.03
C MET A 89 -5.95 -20.82 0.24
N THR A 90 -7.01 -21.25 -0.43
CA THR A 90 -7.38 -22.66 -0.50
C THR A 90 -6.33 -23.45 -1.27
N LEU A 91 -6.23 -24.76 -1.05
CA LEU A 91 -5.29 -25.59 -1.83
C LEU A 91 -5.55 -25.53 -3.34
N SER A 92 -6.81 -25.33 -3.76
CA SER A 92 -7.17 -25.19 -5.18
C SER A 92 -6.63 -23.87 -5.76
N GLU A 93 -6.72 -22.78 -5.01
CA GLU A 93 -6.15 -21.49 -5.41
C GLU A 93 -4.61 -21.53 -5.42
N ALA A 94 -4.00 -22.17 -4.41
CA ALA A 94 -2.56 -22.41 -4.37
C ALA A 94 -2.09 -23.24 -5.56
N ALA A 95 -2.81 -24.32 -5.89
CA ALA A 95 -2.49 -25.17 -7.03
C ALA A 95 -2.52 -24.39 -8.35
N LYS A 96 -3.57 -23.61 -8.57
CA LYS A 96 -3.69 -22.74 -9.75
C LYS A 96 -2.55 -21.73 -9.82
N LYS A 97 -2.17 -21.16 -8.68
CA LYS A 97 -1.11 -20.13 -8.58
C LYS A 97 0.30 -20.69 -8.77
N TRP A 98 0.56 -21.93 -8.35
CA TRP A 98 1.85 -22.63 -8.56
C TRP A 98 1.90 -23.50 -9.83
N GLY A 99 0.84 -23.52 -10.63
CA GLY A 99 0.79 -24.27 -11.89
C GLY A 99 0.61 -25.78 -11.71
N PHE A 100 0.05 -26.22 -10.59
CA PHE A 100 -0.35 -27.61 -10.38
C PHE A 100 -1.74 -27.87 -11.00
N SER A 101 -1.99 -29.13 -11.38
CA SER A 101 -3.28 -29.56 -11.94
C SER A 101 -4.44 -29.37 -10.95
N ASP A 102 -4.19 -29.63 -9.66
CA ASP A 102 -5.15 -29.50 -8.57
C ASP A 102 -4.41 -29.46 -7.21
N GLY A 103 -5.17 -29.44 -6.11
CA GLY A 103 -4.63 -29.45 -4.75
C GLY A 103 -3.98 -30.77 -4.29
N SER A 104 -3.94 -31.83 -5.12
CA SER A 104 -3.47 -33.15 -4.70
C SER A 104 -1.97 -33.18 -4.37
N THR A 105 -1.16 -32.46 -5.14
CA THR A 105 0.29 -32.29 -4.89
C THR A 105 0.54 -31.64 -3.53
N ILE A 106 -0.29 -30.65 -3.18
CA ILE A 106 -0.15 -29.93 -1.91
C ILE A 106 -0.61 -30.82 -0.75
N ARG A 107 -1.73 -31.56 -0.89
CA ARG A 107 -2.14 -32.56 0.12
C ARG A 107 -1.08 -33.62 0.39
N LYS A 108 -0.44 -34.17 -0.65
CA LYS A 108 0.66 -35.12 -0.47
C LYS A 108 1.85 -34.52 0.28
N ALA A 109 2.14 -33.23 0.10
CA ALA A 109 3.19 -32.55 0.85
C ALA A 109 2.80 -32.33 2.32
N ILE A 110 1.52 -32.04 2.60
CA ILE A 110 0.97 -31.97 3.96
C ILE A 110 1.08 -33.35 4.64
N GLU A 111 0.64 -34.42 3.98
CA GLU A 111 0.73 -35.81 4.49
C GLU A 111 2.18 -36.25 4.77
N ARG A 112 3.14 -35.71 4.02
CA ARG A 112 4.57 -35.97 4.20
C ARG A 112 5.23 -35.06 5.24
N GLY A 113 4.48 -34.21 5.93
CA GLY A 113 4.99 -33.32 6.98
C GLY A 113 5.91 -32.21 6.46
N LYS A 114 5.75 -31.76 5.20
CA LYS A 114 6.57 -30.66 4.66
C LYS A 114 6.16 -29.29 5.17
N PHE A 115 4.91 -29.16 5.63
CA PHE A 115 4.33 -27.93 6.17
C PHE A 115 4.40 -27.92 7.69
N GLU A 116 4.64 -26.74 8.26
CA GLU A 116 4.56 -26.52 9.70
C GLU A 116 3.10 -26.47 10.17
N THR A 117 2.85 -26.78 11.44
CA THR A 117 1.48 -26.91 11.98
C THR A 117 0.68 -25.61 11.94
N TYR A 118 1.36 -24.45 11.91
CA TYR A 118 0.73 -23.12 11.83
C TYR A 118 0.54 -22.62 10.39
N GLU A 119 1.15 -23.29 9.39
CA GLU A 119 1.10 -22.88 7.99
C GLU A 119 -0.12 -23.43 7.26
N ILE A 120 -0.72 -24.48 7.81
CA ILE A 120 -1.83 -25.20 7.23
C ILE A 120 -2.95 -25.31 8.25
N LYS A 121 -4.16 -24.96 7.83
CA LYS A 121 -5.36 -25.07 8.67
C LYS A 121 -6.50 -25.68 7.87
N GLN A 122 -7.28 -26.54 8.52
CA GLN A 122 -8.53 -27.02 7.97
C GLN A 122 -9.69 -26.18 8.51
N ALA A 123 -10.49 -25.62 7.59
CA ALA A 123 -11.70 -24.86 7.89
C ALA A 123 -12.90 -25.58 7.25
N GLY A 124 -13.58 -26.41 8.03
CA GLY A 124 -14.61 -27.32 7.52
C GLY A 124 -14.00 -28.37 6.57
N ASP A 125 -14.54 -28.46 5.35
CA ASP A 125 -14.05 -29.40 4.32
C ASP A 125 -12.87 -28.84 3.50
N ILE A 126 -12.47 -27.59 3.76
CA ILE A 126 -11.48 -26.88 2.95
C ILE A 126 -10.18 -26.73 3.72
N TRP A 127 -9.08 -27.08 3.07
CA TRP A 127 -7.73 -26.82 3.56
C TRP A 127 -7.24 -25.48 3.03
N ILE A 128 -6.68 -24.67 3.93
CA ILE A 128 -6.08 -23.37 3.63
C ILE A 128 -4.59 -23.39 3.98
N THR A 129 -3.82 -22.67 3.17
CA THR A 129 -2.38 -22.48 3.31
C THR A 129 -2.04 -21.01 3.13
N THR A 130 -0.86 -20.58 3.57
CA THR A 130 -0.35 -19.24 3.25
C THR A 130 0.52 -19.22 2.00
N TYR A 131 0.67 -18.04 1.40
CA TYR A 131 1.62 -17.79 0.32
C TYR A 131 3.06 -18.09 0.74
N SER A 132 3.47 -17.65 1.94
CA SER A 132 4.80 -17.88 2.50
C SER A 132 5.10 -19.37 2.68
N ALA A 133 4.14 -20.15 3.16
CA ALA A 133 4.28 -21.59 3.29
C ALA A 133 4.44 -22.29 1.93
N MET A 134 3.65 -21.87 0.94
CA MET A 134 3.77 -22.39 -0.43
C MET A 134 5.12 -22.06 -1.06
N GLU A 135 5.62 -20.82 -0.89
CA GLU A 135 6.93 -20.41 -1.38
C GLU A 135 8.07 -21.18 -0.70
N ARG A 136 7.97 -21.44 0.61
CA ARG A 136 8.94 -22.23 1.36
C ARG A 136 8.98 -23.69 0.91
N VAL A 137 7.82 -24.34 0.73
CA VAL A 137 7.72 -25.77 0.41
C VAL A 137 7.96 -26.07 -1.06
N PHE A 138 7.47 -25.21 -1.96
CA PHE A 138 7.46 -25.44 -3.41
C PHE A 138 8.34 -24.46 -4.20
N GLY A 139 8.95 -23.48 -3.54
CA GLY A 139 9.71 -22.40 -4.18
C GLY A 139 8.82 -21.28 -4.71
N LYS A 140 9.47 -20.25 -5.26
CA LYS A 140 8.79 -19.13 -5.95
C LYS A 140 7.99 -19.62 -7.15
N ILE A 141 6.94 -18.89 -7.51
CA ILE A 141 6.09 -19.21 -8.66
C ILE A 141 6.94 -19.18 -9.93
N LYS A 142 7.03 -20.32 -10.63
CA LYS A 142 7.90 -20.49 -11.82
C LYS A 142 7.56 -19.58 -13.00
N ASN A 143 6.41 -18.90 -13.01
CA ASN A 143 6.03 -17.96 -14.07
C ASN A 143 6.57 -16.52 -13.86
N GLU A 144 7.31 -16.24 -12.78
CA GLU A 144 7.93 -14.92 -12.56
C GLU A 144 9.31 -14.77 -13.22
N GLU A 145 9.89 -15.82 -13.83
CA GLU A 145 11.23 -15.75 -14.44
C GLU A 145 11.34 -14.80 -15.66
N LYS A 146 10.20 -14.35 -16.22
CA LYS A 146 10.15 -13.39 -17.34
C LYS A 146 9.61 -12.01 -16.95
N GLU A 147 9.22 -11.80 -15.70
CA GLU A 147 8.52 -10.58 -15.29
C GLU A 147 9.28 -9.82 -14.20
N PHE A 148 9.65 -8.58 -14.46
CA PHE A 148 10.21 -7.66 -13.46
C PHE A 148 9.08 -6.79 -12.90
N ILE A 149 8.76 -6.94 -11.61
CA ILE A 149 7.65 -6.23 -10.99
C ILE A 149 8.16 -4.96 -10.30
N ILE A 150 7.56 -3.82 -10.65
CA ILE A 150 7.80 -2.53 -10.00
C ILE A 150 6.51 -2.11 -9.29
N TYR A 151 6.62 -1.73 -8.04
CA TYR A 151 5.54 -1.05 -7.35
C TYR A 151 5.63 0.45 -7.62
N ASP A 152 4.63 0.99 -8.29
CA ASP A 152 4.53 2.41 -8.65
C ASP A 152 3.99 3.22 -7.45
N ASP A 153 4.69 3.14 -6.32
CA ASP A 153 4.37 3.79 -5.06
C ASP A 153 5.33 4.94 -4.73
N PHE A 154 5.90 5.59 -5.76
CA PHE A 154 6.88 6.67 -5.60
C PHE A 154 6.42 7.79 -4.65
N GLU A 155 5.12 8.09 -4.63
CA GLU A 155 4.52 9.05 -3.67
C GLU A 155 4.55 8.52 -2.23
N GLY A 156 4.34 7.22 -2.04
CA GLY A 156 4.48 6.55 -0.75
C GLY A 156 5.94 6.48 -0.29
N TYR A 157 6.89 6.30 -1.21
CA TYR A 157 8.31 6.42 -0.91
C TYR A 157 8.65 7.84 -0.42
N LEU A 158 8.19 8.87 -1.12
CA LEU A 158 8.36 10.27 -0.71
C LEU A 158 7.80 10.50 0.69
N TYR A 159 6.58 10.04 0.95
CA TYR A 159 5.91 10.19 2.24
C TYR A 159 6.71 9.51 3.36
N ASN A 160 7.18 8.28 3.15
CA ASN A 160 8.01 7.57 4.12
C ASN A 160 9.37 8.23 4.35
N LEU A 161 9.98 8.79 3.30
CA LEU A 161 11.24 9.49 3.39
C LEU A 161 11.09 10.78 4.21
N CYS A 162 10.06 11.58 3.91
CA CYS A 162 9.70 12.76 4.69
C CYS A 162 9.44 12.41 6.16
N LEU A 163 8.71 11.32 6.44
CA LEU A 163 8.40 10.89 7.81
C LEU A 163 9.64 10.41 8.59
N LYS A 164 10.54 9.64 7.95
CA LYS A 164 11.80 9.17 8.57
C LYS A 164 12.74 10.33 8.88
N ASP A 165 12.78 11.35 8.03
CA ASP A 165 13.58 12.55 8.26
C ASP A 165 12.87 13.49 9.27
N PHE A 166 11.53 13.54 9.33
CA PHE A 166 10.75 14.25 10.36
C PHE A 166 11.00 13.72 11.78
N GLN A 167 11.20 12.40 11.91
CA GLN A 167 11.60 11.78 13.18
C GLN A 167 13.03 12.17 13.60
N LYS A 168 13.84 12.77 12.72
CA LYS A 168 15.26 13.10 12.97
C LYS A 168 15.57 14.59 13.22
N SER A 169 14.71 15.56 12.90
CA SER A 169 15.01 16.96 13.26
C SER A 169 13.80 17.90 13.35
N TYR A 170 13.69 18.57 14.51
CA TYR A 170 12.86 19.76 14.76
C TYR A 170 13.34 21.02 14.00
N LEU A 171 14.16 20.87 12.95
CA LEU A 171 14.81 21.96 12.23
C LEU A 171 14.80 21.69 10.71
N LYS A 172 14.13 22.60 9.97
CA LYS A 172 14.27 22.92 8.54
C LYS A 172 14.81 21.78 7.65
N ILE A 173 13.93 20.88 7.21
CA ILE A 173 14.22 20.06 6.03
C ILE A 173 14.07 20.97 4.81
N ASP A 174 15.17 21.18 4.09
CA ASP A 174 15.15 21.93 2.84
C ASP A 174 14.41 21.10 1.79
N ASN A 175 13.34 21.64 1.20
CA ASN A 175 12.50 20.93 0.21
C ASN A 175 13.30 20.38 -0.98
N TYR A 176 14.54 20.83 -1.15
CA TYR A 176 15.46 20.39 -2.19
C TYR A 176 16.02 18.97 -1.95
N GLU A 177 16.36 18.61 -0.70
CA GLU A 177 17.07 17.34 -0.38
C GLU A 177 16.16 16.10 -0.53
N VAL A 178 14.92 16.21 -0.04
CA VAL A 178 13.88 15.16 -0.20
C VAL A 178 13.61 14.87 -1.69
N ASN A 179 13.62 15.93 -2.47
CA ASN A 179 13.37 15.93 -3.90
C ASN A 179 14.51 15.26 -4.70
N ASP A 180 15.75 15.41 -4.26
CA ASP A 180 16.92 14.72 -4.84
C ASP A 180 16.95 13.24 -4.46
N LYS A 181 16.63 12.89 -3.20
CA LYS A 181 16.51 11.50 -2.77
C LYS A 181 15.41 10.75 -3.54
N LEU A 182 14.26 11.38 -3.76
CA LEU A 182 13.19 10.83 -4.62
C LEU A 182 13.67 10.63 -6.06
N TYR A 183 14.39 11.62 -6.60
CA TYR A 183 14.92 11.55 -7.95
C TYR A 183 15.86 10.34 -8.12
N GLU A 184 16.81 10.15 -7.20
CA GLU A 184 17.74 9.02 -7.25
C GLU A 184 17.01 7.68 -7.05
N TYR A 185 16.00 7.61 -6.19
CA TYR A 185 15.18 6.41 -6.03
C TYR A 185 14.45 6.02 -7.33
N ILE A 186 13.75 6.98 -7.93
CA ILE A 186 13.02 6.77 -9.20
C ILE A 186 14.00 6.37 -10.29
N LYS A 187 15.16 7.02 -10.36
CA LYS A 187 16.22 6.71 -11.33
C LYS A 187 16.73 5.28 -11.20
N ASN A 188 17.04 4.82 -9.99
CA ASN A 188 17.54 3.46 -9.77
C ASN A 188 16.51 2.41 -10.19
N ILE A 189 15.25 2.59 -9.81
CA ILE A 189 14.16 1.68 -10.20
C ILE A 189 13.97 1.63 -11.72
N LEU A 190 13.98 2.79 -12.38
CA LEU A 190 13.81 2.84 -13.83
C LEU A 190 15.03 2.30 -14.58
N LYS A 191 16.22 2.38 -13.99
CA LYS A 191 17.42 1.74 -14.53
C LYS A 191 17.28 0.22 -14.48
N GLU A 192 16.87 -0.36 -13.35
CA GLU A 192 16.60 -1.80 -13.25
C GLU A 192 15.48 -2.24 -14.20
N ALA A 193 14.47 -1.40 -14.40
CA ALA A 193 13.42 -1.62 -15.38
C ALA A 193 13.98 -1.70 -16.81
N LEU A 194 14.86 -0.76 -17.17
CA LEU A 194 15.48 -0.68 -18.48
C LEU A 194 16.40 -1.88 -18.73
N ASP A 195 17.24 -2.23 -17.75
CA ASP A 195 18.13 -3.38 -17.84
C ASP A 195 17.33 -4.69 -17.99
N SER A 196 16.22 -4.83 -17.25
CA SER A 196 15.31 -5.97 -17.38
C SER A 196 14.68 -6.05 -18.79
N ILE A 197 14.28 -4.92 -19.37
CA ILE A 197 13.74 -4.87 -20.74
C ILE A 197 14.81 -5.31 -21.76
N LYS A 198 16.06 -4.86 -21.58
CA LYS A 198 17.20 -5.24 -22.43
C LYS A 198 17.52 -6.74 -22.34
N GLU A 199 17.30 -7.34 -21.19
CA GLU A 199 17.39 -8.79 -20.97
C GLU A 199 16.18 -9.57 -21.54
N GLY A 200 15.22 -8.90 -22.18
CA GLY A 200 14.03 -9.52 -22.76
C GLY A 200 12.93 -9.84 -21.75
N LYS A 201 13.00 -9.29 -20.54
CA LYS A 201 11.96 -9.43 -19.52
C LYS A 201 10.86 -8.38 -19.73
N LYS A 202 9.65 -8.74 -19.35
CA LYS A 202 8.49 -7.86 -19.28
C LYS A 202 8.49 -7.13 -17.94
N VAL A 203 8.34 -5.82 -17.94
CA VAL A 203 8.22 -5.02 -16.71
C VAL A 203 6.75 -4.78 -16.41
N ILE A 204 6.32 -5.04 -15.16
CA ILE A 204 4.95 -4.84 -14.72
C ILE A 204 4.92 -3.85 -13.58
N PHE A 205 4.31 -2.69 -13.83
CA PHE A 205 4.02 -1.71 -12.80
C PHE A 205 2.72 -2.08 -12.09
N LYS A 206 2.77 -2.29 -10.77
CA LYS A 206 1.62 -2.63 -9.93
C LYS A 206 1.36 -1.58 -8.87
N VAL A 207 0.11 -1.50 -8.43
CA VAL A 207 -0.29 -0.74 -7.25
C VAL A 207 -0.01 -1.58 -6.01
N LYS A 208 0.84 -1.09 -5.11
CA LYS A 208 1.27 -1.83 -3.91
C LYS A 208 0.11 -2.30 -3.03
N ARG A 209 -0.89 -1.44 -2.83
CA ARG A 209 -2.02 -1.69 -1.91
C ARG A 209 -2.89 -2.90 -2.28
N ASN A 210 -3.09 -3.17 -3.57
CA ASN A 210 -4.03 -4.20 -4.04
C ASN A 210 -3.45 -5.10 -5.13
N ASN A 211 -2.14 -4.99 -5.38
CA ASN A 211 -1.40 -5.71 -6.40
C ASN A 211 -1.99 -5.57 -7.82
N LYS A 212 -2.84 -4.57 -8.07
CA LYS A 212 -3.48 -4.36 -9.37
C LYS A 212 -2.42 -3.91 -10.38
N THR A 213 -2.38 -4.57 -11.52
CA THR A 213 -1.54 -4.15 -12.65
C THR A 213 -1.99 -2.77 -13.13
N LYS A 214 -1.05 -1.82 -13.10
CA LYS A 214 -1.24 -0.46 -13.59
C LYS A 214 -0.79 -0.34 -15.03
N GLN A 215 0.39 -0.89 -15.33
CA GLN A 215 0.95 -0.86 -16.68
C GLN A 215 1.89 -2.04 -16.90
N ILE A 216 2.01 -2.43 -18.17
CA ILE A 216 2.95 -3.44 -18.64
C ILE A 216 3.84 -2.74 -19.67
N ILE A 217 5.15 -2.93 -19.55
CA ILE A 217 6.16 -2.33 -20.41
C ILE A 217 7.08 -3.46 -20.91
N ASN A 218 7.18 -3.59 -22.22
CA ASN A 218 7.98 -4.61 -22.88
C ASN A 218 9.13 -4.01 -23.71
N THR A 219 9.12 -2.69 -23.93
CA THR A 219 10.10 -2.03 -24.80
C THR A 219 10.65 -0.75 -24.17
N GLU A 220 11.87 -0.39 -24.59
CA GLU A 220 12.52 0.87 -24.19
C GLU A 220 11.66 2.09 -24.53
N LYS A 221 10.97 2.06 -25.68
CA LYS A 221 10.08 3.14 -26.13
C LYS A 221 8.86 3.31 -25.21
N GLU A 222 8.28 2.21 -24.76
CA GLU A 222 7.17 2.24 -23.78
C GLU A 222 7.64 2.77 -22.42
N LEU A 223 8.85 2.40 -21.99
CA LEU A 223 9.46 2.93 -20.77
C LEU A 223 9.71 4.44 -20.87
N LEU A 224 10.21 4.93 -22.01
CA LEU A 224 10.39 6.35 -22.28
C LEU A 224 9.05 7.12 -22.17
N VAL A 225 7.97 6.58 -22.72
CA VAL A 225 6.63 7.18 -22.61
C VAL A 225 6.17 7.22 -21.15
N TYR A 226 6.39 6.14 -20.40
CA TYR A 226 6.09 6.11 -18.97
C TYR A 226 6.84 7.19 -18.19
N ILE A 227 8.14 7.34 -18.44
CA ILE A 227 8.98 8.35 -17.78
C ILE A 227 8.44 9.75 -18.05
N LYS A 228 8.08 10.08 -19.29
CA LYS A 228 7.49 11.39 -19.63
C LYS A 228 6.20 11.69 -18.87
N LEU A 229 5.43 10.67 -18.47
CA LEU A 229 4.20 10.83 -17.70
C LEU A 229 4.45 11.14 -16.21
N LEU A 230 5.66 10.94 -15.69
CA LEU A 230 5.98 11.22 -14.29
C LEU A 230 5.86 12.72 -13.94
N CYS A 231 6.14 13.62 -14.89
CA CYS A 231 5.91 15.06 -14.73
C CYS A 231 4.43 15.38 -14.47
N ARG A 232 3.52 14.74 -15.22
CA ARG A 232 2.07 14.96 -15.09
C ARG A 232 1.54 14.50 -13.73
N ARG A 233 2.24 13.57 -13.09
CA ARG A 233 1.95 13.07 -11.74
C ARG A 233 2.58 13.91 -10.64
N ARG A 234 3.21 15.05 -10.98
CA ARG A 234 3.91 15.93 -10.03
C ARG A 234 5.01 15.23 -9.22
N LEU A 235 5.53 14.09 -9.72
CA LEU A 235 6.62 13.35 -9.09
C LEU A 235 7.97 14.02 -9.32
N MET A 236 8.14 14.77 -10.41
CA MET A 236 9.35 15.51 -10.70
C MET A 236 9.08 16.66 -11.67
N THR A 237 9.99 17.63 -11.72
CA THR A 237 9.93 18.75 -12.67
C THR A 237 10.30 18.29 -14.08
N GLU A 238 9.87 19.04 -15.10
CA GLU A 238 10.23 18.76 -16.51
C GLU A 238 11.74 18.69 -16.71
N LYS A 239 12.49 19.65 -16.14
CA LYS A 239 13.96 19.67 -16.19
C LYS A 239 14.60 18.38 -15.63
N ARG A 240 14.07 17.84 -14.52
CA ARG A 240 14.57 16.57 -13.95
C ARG A 240 14.18 15.37 -14.81
N ASN A 241 13.00 15.40 -15.42
CA ASN A 241 12.55 14.33 -16.32
C ASN A 241 13.42 14.26 -17.58
N GLU A 242 13.73 15.40 -18.20
CA GLU A 242 14.65 15.48 -19.32
C GLU A 242 16.05 14.98 -18.94
N ARG A 243 16.54 15.38 -17.77
CA ARG A 243 17.81 14.89 -17.22
C ARG A 243 17.78 13.36 -17.03
N LEU A 244 16.71 12.82 -16.47
CA LEU A 244 16.53 11.38 -16.25
C LEU A 244 16.50 10.59 -17.55
N ILE A 245 15.77 11.08 -18.55
CA ILE A 245 15.73 10.48 -19.88
C ILE A 245 17.15 10.45 -20.48
N LYS A 246 17.87 11.57 -20.38
CA LYS A 246 19.25 11.64 -20.86
C LYS A 246 20.13 10.64 -20.13
N GLU A 247 20.06 10.56 -18.80
CA GLU A 247 20.91 9.66 -18.01
C GLU A 247 20.60 8.16 -18.21
N LEU A 248 19.37 7.80 -18.62
CA LEU A 248 18.97 6.39 -18.81
C LEU A 248 19.13 5.90 -20.26
N PHE A 249 18.95 6.77 -21.26
CA PHE A 249 18.89 6.40 -22.68
C PHE A 249 20.02 7.01 -23.54
N SER A 250 21.03 7.64 -22.91
CA SER A 250 22.29 8.02 -23.57
C SER A 250 23.29 6.86 -23.58
#